data_AF-A0A1M3NA87-F1
#
_entry.id   AF-A0A1M3NA87-F1
#
_cell.length_a   1.000
_cell.length_b   1.000
_cell.length_c   1.000
_cell.angle_alpha   90.00
_cell.angle_beta   90.00
_cell.angle_gamma   90.00
#
_symmetry.space_group_name_H-M   'P 1'
#
loop_
_entity.id
_entity.type
_entity.pdbx_description
1 polymer ?
#
loop_
_entity_poly.entity_id
_entity_poly.type
_entity_poly.pdbx_seq_one_letter_code
_entity_poly.pdbx_strand_id
1 'polypeptide(L)'
;MLNSDAVTRELLRSPPDGVSLEDSSPIPGSSGVRSSVRLPRALPAWLDKLNSIRLTDNQLSLVVGAVLFVVGAWPLALTEIPPYQDLPNHLATLTVIENRAAYPEYVFNGFFKTNAALFTWLHLVGKLGGVMLAARLFALLTLALTGFILPRFVLRVSGSRRRMLMASLFAWPMVHNWFVSMGMLDFAIAVPLSLALLLAINRQRTAPTIGNGLAIVGLGVATWYAHVFPLLVVHLLVLVETLVQRTWRQRFDAARAMVIPLMPVTLLALASVGQHVKDTVGPMTGFMDFKKLLAPWELAYNLWAEWFWGYSNLSLSSLVPCIALAIVGVWGLRRRTGPAPVFFSPYALLVIVLLYCFIPYKMTNWFHVNSRLIPYFWVGLLLFVPERLPKGLIAALGLSGVLYTAGMGIDHVRLDEERREFSAGMDAVPEGARLLPLLFKHKGASDNTRNLLHMWGYYVVERKTSAPLLFAHSRSFPVTYSEPPPVRFNHLVLESFAPEVSTPAVLCKASSHLDDCEALFKSTWQKFFVEATPRYDHLLLWEPTPEALAMIPNDYERTFSGGRLMIYARRDVAAAKQAISY
;
A
#
# COMPACT_ATOMS: atom_id res chain seq x y z
N MET A 1 -0.19 6.22 -19.88
CA MET A 1 0.52 6.41 -18.60
C MET A 1 1.08 5.05 -18.20
N LEU A 2 2.40 4.88 -18.21
CA LEU A 2 3.06 3.64 -17.84
C LEU A 2 3.02 3.52 -16.32
N ASN A 3 2.12 2.69 -15.80
CA ASN A 3 1.88 2.48 -14.38
C ASN A 3 2.27 1.04 -14.00
N SER A 4 2.53 0.77 -12.71
CA SER A 4 2.96 -0.47 -11.98
C SER A 4 3.26 -1.80 -12.70
N ASP A 5 2.71 -2.10 -13.87
CA ASP A 5 2.91 -3.30 -14.71
C ASP A 5 4.37 -3.48 -15.16
N ALA A 6 5.14 -2.40 -15.28
CA ALA A 6 6.60 -2.47 -15.52
C ALA A 6 7.37 -3.08 -14.33
N VAL A 7 6.74 -3.18 -13.16
CA VAL A 7 7.34 -3.77 -11.96
C VAL A 7 7.25 -5.30 -12.01
N THR A 8 6.27 -5.89 -12.70
CA THR A 8 6.11 -7.36 -12.72
C THR A 8 6.90 -8.00 -13.87
N ARG A 9 7.00 -7.32 -15.02
CA ARG A 9 7.64 -7.83 -16.25
C ARG A 9 9.15 -8.12 -16.15
N GLU A 10 9.85 -7.54 -15.19
CA GLU A 10 11.32 -7.65 -15.04
C GLU A 10 11.74 -8.62 -13.93
N LEU A 11 10.81 -9.43 -13.40
CA LEU A 11 11.05 -10.20 -12.18
C LEU A 11 11.84 -11.49 -12.40
N LEU A 12 11.79 -12.09 -13.58
CA LEU A 12 12.48 -13.33 -13.88
C LEU A 12 13.90 -13.05 -14.39
N ARG A 13 14.92 -13.76 -13.86
CA ARG A 13 16.26 -13.74 -14.47
C ARG A 13 16.18 -14.32 -15.88
N SER A 14 16.51 -13.52 -16.88
CA SER A 14 16.71 -14.04 -18.25
C SER A 14 17.80 -15.13 -18.24
N PRO A 15 17.64 -16.22 -19.02
CA PRO A 15 18.77 -17.08 -19.36
C PRO A 15 19.87 -16.25 -20.04
N PRO A 16 21.15 -16.64 -19.95
CA PRO A 16 22.21 -15.94 -20.65
C PRO A 16 22.03 -16.20 -22.14
N ASP A 17 21.58 -15.18 -22.88
CA ASP A 17 22.00 -14.89 -24.25
C ASP A 17 21.41 -13.53 -24.72
N GLY A 18 22.31 -12.54 -24.81
CA GLY A 18 22.48 -11.79 -26.06
C GLY A 18 21.60 -10.56 -26.41
N VAL A 19 22.05 -9.39 -25.92
CA VAL A 19 22.16 -8.09 -26.62
C VAL A 19 20.92 -7.18 -26.84
N SER A 20 21.12 -5.91 -26.44
CA SER A 20 20.26 -4.71 -26.52
C SER A 20 20.53 -3.83 -27.75
N LEU A 21 19.56 -3.02 -28.19
CA LEU A 21 19.55 -1.53 -28.09
C LEU A 21 18.43 -0.87 -28.93
N GLU A 22 17.85 0.17 -28.31
CA GLU A 22 17.31 1.44 -28.81
C GLU A 22 16.67 1.55 -30.22
N ASP A 23 15.46 2.13 -30.27
CA ASP A 23 15.32 3.42 -30.95
C ASP A 23 14.09 4.25 -30.51
N SER A 24 14.24 5.56 -30.58
CA SER A 24 13.28 6.57 -30.13
C SER A 24 12.83 7.45 -31.28
N SER A 25 11.56 7.86 -31.32
CA SER A 25 11.10 9.01 -32.12
C SER A 25 9.74 9.56 -31.65
N PRO A 26 9.47 10.87 -31.87
CA PRO A 26 8.52 11.68 -31.10
C PRO A 26 7.16 11.86 -31.80
N ILE A 27 6.10 12.15 -31.02
CA ILE A 27 4.80 12.62 -31.54
C ILE A 27 4.49 14.02 -30.97
N PRO A 28 4.22 15.03 -31.81
CA PRO A 28 3.88 16.40 -31.39
C PRO A 28 2.36 16.62 -31.29
N GLY A 29 1.98 17.67 -30.54
CA GLY A 29 0.74 18.42 -30.82
C GLY A 29 -0.29 18.50 -29.69
N SER A 30 -0.05 19.38 -28.71
CA SER A 30 -1.09 19.88 -27.81
C SER A 30 -1.88 21.00 -28.50
N SER A 31 -3.22 20.91 -28.51
CA SER A 31 -4.09 22.08 -28.69
C SER A 31 -4.92 22.30 -27.43
N GLY A 32 -4.81 23.52 -26.90
CA GLY A 32 -5.38 23.92 -25.63
C GLY A 32 -6.85 24.33 -25.74
N VAL A 33 -7.61 24.00 -24.71
CA VAL A 33 -8.93 24.60 -24.46
C VAL A 33 -8.88 25.25 -23.08
N ARG A 34 -8.91 26.59 -23.06
CA ARG A 34 -9.13 27.38 -21.85
C ARG A 34 -10.62 27.40 -21.56
N SER A 35 -11.05 26.82 -20.44
CA SER A 35 -12.36 27.10 -19.85
C SER A 35 -12.18 27.90 -18.55
N SER A 36 -12.66 29.14 -18.56
CA SER A 36 -12.68 30.01 -17.38
C SER A 36 -13.95 29.76 -16.58
N VAL A 37 -13.88 28.87 -15.59
CA VAL A 37 -14.95 28.70 -14.60
C VAL A 37 -14.69 29.66 -13.44
N ARG A 38 -15.58 30.64 -13.24
CA ARG A 38 -15.54 31.53 -12.06
C ARG A 38 -16.09 30.79 -10.84
N LEU A 39 -15.22 30.52 -9.87
CA LEU A 39 -15.58 29.91 -8.60
C LEU A 39 -16.21 30.92 -7.62
N PRO A 40 -17.17 30.50 -6.77
CA PRO A 40 -17.85 31.36 -5.82
C PRO A 40 -16.93 31.81 -4.66
N ARG A 41 -17.09 33.08 -4.25
CA ARG A 41 -16.25 33.86 -3.30
C ARG A 41 -16.36 33.47 -1.81
N ALA A 42 -17.03 32.39 -1.43
CA ALA A 42 -17.50 32.20 -0.05
C ALA A 42 -16.54 31.51 0.94
N LEU A 43 -15.41 30.93 0.50
CA LEU A 43 -14.58 30.06 1.35
C LEU A 43 -13.61 30.71 2.37
N PRO A 44 -13.14 31.97 2.27
CA PRO A 44 -12.14 32.48 3.22
C PRO A 44 -12.70 32.94 4.59
N ALA A 45 -14.00 33.22 4.71
CA ALA A 45 -14.56 33.83 5.93
C ALA A 45 -14.64 32.87 7.14
N TRP A 46 -14.65 31.55 6.91
CA TRP A 46 -14.78 30.58 8.01
C TRP A 46 -13.48 30.32 8.78
N LEU A 47 -12.30 30.54 8.18
CA LEU A 47 -11.00 30.31 8.80
C LEU A 47 -10.69 31.38 9.85
N ASP A 48 -11.07 32.63 9.55
CA ASP A 48 -10.99 33.73 10.50
C ASP A 48 -12.00 33.54 11.64
N LYS A 49 -13.20 33.01 11.35
CA LYS A 49 -14.17 32.61 12.38
C LYS A 49 -13.64 31.49 13.27
N LEU A 50 -13.01 30.43 12.73
CA LEU A 50 -12.40 29.33 13.51
C LEU A 50 -11.28 29.81 14.46
N ASN A 51 -10.53 30.84 14.07
CA ASN A 51 -9.56 31.48 14.96
C ASN A 51 -10.22 32.32 16.06
N SER A 52 -11.43 32.82 15.84
CA SER A 52 -12.22 33.54 16.86
C SER A 52 -13.02 32.65 17.81
N ILE A 53 -13.16 31.35 17.51
CA ILE A 53 -13.80 30.39 18.42
C ILE A 53 -12.87 30.17 19.62
N ARG A 54 -13.42 30.29 20.84
CA ARG A 54 -12.73 30.06 22.12
C ARG A 54 -12.42 28.56 22.36
N LEU A 55 -11.71 27.92 21.42
CA LEU A 55 -11.15 26.58 21.58
C LEU A 55 -9.67 26.69 21.95
N THR A 56 -9.25 25.91 22.94
CA THR A 56 -7.84 25.63 23.19
C THR A 56 -7.20 24.97 21.96
N ASP A 57 -5.88 25.08 21.80
CA ASP A 57 -5.20 24.50 20.64
C ASP A 57 -5.35 22.96 20.56
N ASN A 58 -5.46 22.29 21.71
CA ASN A 58 -5.75 20.86 21.77
C ASN A 58 -7.18 20.54 21.27
N GLN A 59 -8.17 21.35 21.64
CA GLN A 59 -9.55 21.18 21.14
C GLN A 59 -9.64 21.49 19.65
N LEU A 60 -8.98 22.56 19.19
CA LEU A 60 -8.99 22.91 17.77
C LEU A 60 -8.31 21.82 16.93
N SER A 61 -7.13 21.31 17.34
CA SER A 61 -6.48 20.20 16.64
C SER A 61 -7.30 18.92 16.64
N LEU A 62 -8.13 18.68 17.67
CA LEU A 62 -9.10 17.59 17.68
C LEU A 62 -10.20 17.79 16.65
N VAL A 63 -10.81 18.97 16.59
CA VAL A 63 -11.87 19.29 15.62
C VAL A 63 -11.35 19.17 14.19
N VAL A 64 -10.18 19.76 13.90
CA VAL A 64 -9.55 19.66 12.58
C VAL A 64 -9.24 18.20 12.24
N GLY A 65 -8.71 17.43 13.19
CA GLY A 65 -8.45 16.01 12.98
C GLY A 65 -9.72 15.19 12.73
N ALA A 66 -10.82 15.51 13.42
CA ALA A 66 -12.12 14.88 13.19
C ALA A 66 -12.68 15.20 11.80
N VAL A 67 -12.54 16.44 11.33
CA VAL A 67 -12.93 16.82 9.95
C VAL A 67 -12.09 16.05 8.93
N LEU A 68 -10.77 15.99 9.12
CA LEU A 68 -9.87 15.23 8.25
C LEU A 68 -10.23 13.74 8.22
N PHE A 69 -10.55 13.16 9.38
CA PHE A 69 -11.03 11.79 9.48
C PHE A 69 -12.33 11.58 8.70
N VAL A 70 -13.36 12.41 8.92
CA VAL A 70 -14.65 12.29 8.23
C VAL A 70 -14.47 12.38 6.71
N VAL A 71 -13.69 13.35 6.23
CA VAL A 71 -13.39 13.52 4.80
C VAL A 71 -12.67 12.30 4.20
N GLY A 72 -11.77 11.67 4.96
CA GLY A 72 -11.06 10.47 4.49
C GLY A 72 -11.86 9.18 4.63
N ALA A 73 -12.73 9.06 5.63
CA ALA A 73 -13.35 7.81 6.04
C ALA A 73 -14.78 7.60 5.53
N TRP A 74 -15.52 8.67 5.19
CA TRP A 74 -16.90 8.52 4.72
C TRP A 74 -17.07 7.59 3.49
N PRO A 75 -16.11 7.45 2.54
CA PRO A 75 -16.27 6.50 1.44
C PRO A 75 -16.40 5.05 1.91
N LEU A 76 -15.81 4.72 3.07
CA LEU A 76 -15.95 3.39 3.68
C LEU A 76 -17.37 3.10 4.17
N ALA A 77 -18.25 4.10 4.27
CA ALA A 77 -19.66 3.90 4.57
C ALA A 77 -20.43 3.32 3.38
N LEU A 78 -19.90 3.47 2.16
CA LEU A 78 -20.58 3.10 0.91
C LEU A 78 -20.40 1.63 0.53
N THR A 79 -19.45 0.93 1.14
CA THR A 79 -19.14 -0.45 0.81
C THR A 79 -19.25 -1.35 2.05
N GLU A 80 -19.56 -2.61 1.80
CA GLU A 80 -19.59 -3.64 2.86
C GLU A 80 -18.18 -3.93 3.35
N ILE A 81 -17.26 -4.09 2.39
CA ILE A 81 -15.85 -4.38 2.61
C ILE A 81 -15.03 -3.25 1.97
N PRO A 82 -14.02 -2.69 2.66
CA PRO A 82 -13.12 -1.71 2.06
C PRO A 82 -12.45 -2.28 0.80
N PRO A 83 -12.51 -1.62 -0.37
CA PRO A 83 -12.00 -2.16 -1.63
C PRO A 83 -10.48 -1.97 -1.76
N TYR A 84 -9.72 -2.41 -0.76
CA TYR A 84 -8.27 -2.29 -0.72
C TYR A 84 -7.61 -3.50 -1.37
N GLN A 85 -6.63 -3.25 -2.24
CA GLN A 85 -6.00 -4.28 -3.07
C GLN A 85 -5.52 -5.51 -2.29
N ASP A 86 -4.75 -5.33 -1.22
CA ASP A 86 -4.14 -6.45 -0.48
C ASP A 86 -5.05 -7.02 0.62
N LEU A 87 -6.15 -6.33 0.95
CA LEU A 87 -7.03 -6.76 2.04
C LEU A 87 -7.57 -8.19 1.85
N PRO A 88 -8.06 -8.61 0.66
CA PRO A 88 -8.48 -9.99 0.45
C PRO A 88 -7.39 -11.05 0.77
N ASN A 89 -6.12 -10.77 0.46
CA ASN A 89 -5.00 -11.68 0.76
C ASN A 89 -4.78 -11.78 2.28
N HIS A 90 -4.90 -10.65 3.00
CA HIS A 90 -4.79 -10.63 4.47
C HIS A 90 -5.92 -11.45 5.13
N LEU A 91 -7.14 -11.36 4.61
CA LEU A 91 -8.30 -12.13 5.10
C LEU A 91 -8.14 -13.63 4.81
N ALA A 92 -7.67 -13.99 3.62
CA ALA A 92 -7.34 -15.37 3.25
C ALA A 92 -6.25 -15.94 4.17
N THR A 93 -5.21 -15.15 4.47
CA THR A 93 -4.13 -15.55 5.38
C THR A 93 -4.66 -15.87 6.77
N LEU A 94 -5.55 -15.04 7.32
CA LEU A 94 -6.16 -15.36 8.62
C LEU A 94 -7.00 -16.64 8.54
N THR A 95 -7.77 -16.83 7.46
CA THR A 95 -8.58 -18.04 7.26
C THR A 95 -7.71 -19.30 7.27
N VAL A 96 -6.54 -19.25 6.62
CA VAL A 96 -5.54 -20.33 6.64
C VAL A 96 -5.02 -20.59 8.06
N ILE A 97 -4.71 -19.54 8.83
CA ILE A 97 -4.25 -19.66 10.22
C ILE A 97 -5.32 -20.28 11.13
N GLU A 98 -6.58 -19.97 10.90
CA GLU A 98 -7.70 -20.48 11.72
C GLU A 98 -8.12 -21.90 11.30
N ASN A 99 -7.81 -22.33 10.07
CA ASN A 99 -8.20 -23.62 9.52
C ASN A 99 -6.98 -24.49 9.12
N ARG A 100 -5.90 -24.49 9.92
CA ARG A 100 -4.61 -25.14 9.58
C ARG A 100 -4.69 -26.57 9.07
N ALA A 101 -5.64 -27.37 9.58
CA ALA A 101 -5.83 -28.76 9.13
C ALA A 101 -6.26 -28.87 7.66
N ALA A 102 -6.95 -27.86 7.13
CA ALA A 102 -7.34 -27.79 5.72
C ALA A 102 -6.21 -27.29 4.81
N TYR A 103 -5.10 -26.80 5.39
CA TYR A 103 -4.02 -26.11 4.71
C TYR A 103 -2.64 -26.63 5.14
N PRO A 104 -2.34 -27.94 4.95
CA PRO A 104 -1.09 -28.55 5.39
C PRO A 104 0.16 -27.99 4.70
N GLU A 105 0.01 -27.33 3.55
CA GLU A 105 1.08 -26.66 2.82
C GLU A 105 1.59 -25.38 3.49
N TYR A 106 0.87 -24.87 4.50
CA TYR A 106 1.24 -23.65 5.23
C TYR A 106 1.59 -23.92 6.70
N VAL A 107 2.65 -23.25 7.15
CA VAL A 107 3.09 -23.22 8.55
C VAL A 107 2.83 -21.85 9.14
N PHE A 108 2.12 -21.81 10.27
CA PHE A 108 1.92 -20.59 11.03
C PHE A 108 3.20 -20.21 11.79
N ASN A 109 3.70 -19.00 11.52
CA ASN A 109 4.96 -18.49 12.05
C ASN A 109 4.79 -17.53 13.24
N GLY A 110 3.64 -17.57 13.91
CA GLY A 110 3.36 -16.71 15.07
C GLY A 110 3.01 -15.26 14.71
N PHE A 111 2.56 -14.51 15.72
CA PHE A 111 2.21 -13.09 15.60
C PHE A 111 3.22 -12.14 16.22
N PHE A 112 4.22 -12.61 16.98
CA PHE A 112 5.20 -11.74 17.62
C PHE A 112 6.33 -11.35 16.65
N LYS A 113 6.03 -10.45 15.73
CA LYS A 113 6.96 -9.92 14.71
C LYS A 113 6.47 -8.56 14.20
N THR A 114 7.29 -7.88 13.40
CA THR A 114 6.84 -6.71 12.63
C THR A 114 5.82 -7.11 11.57
N ASN A 115 4.95 -6.17 11.16
CA ASN A 115 3.93 -6.41 10.12
C ASN A 115 2.92 -7.50 10.51
N ALA A 116 2.52 -7.48 11.79
CA ALA A 116 1.59 -8.45 12.38
C ALA A 116 0.40 -7.81 13.09
N ALA A 117 0.31 -6.48 13.13
CA ALA A 117 -0.73 -5.78 13.91
C ALA A 117 -2.13 -6.04 13.34
N LEU A 118 -2.29 -5.94 12.02
CA LEU A 118 -3.55 -6.25 11.33
C LEU A 118 -3.95 -7.69 11.58
N PHE A 119 -3.05 -8.66 11.38
CA PHE A 119 -3.40 -10.08 11.55
C PHE A 119 -3.81 -10.42 12.98
N THR A 120 -3.12 -9.85 13.96
CA THR A 120 -3.47 -10.03 15.37
C THR A 120 -4.79 -9.37 15.69
N TRP A 121 -5.04 -8.17 15.14
CA TRP A 121 -6.33 -7.51 15.26
C TRP A 121 -7.45 -8.35 14.65
N LEU A 122 -7.28 -8.85 13.42
CA LEU A 122 -8.27 -9.68 12.74
C LEU A 122 -8.53 -10.97 13.52
N HIS A 123 -7.49 -11.61 14.07
CA HIS A 123 -7.65 -12.83 14.88
C HIS A 123 -8.37 -12.60 16.21
N LEU A 124 -8.15 -11.47 16.87
CA LEU A 124 -8.76 -11.17 18.17
C LEU A 124 -10.16 -10.58 18.02
N VAL A 125 -10.29 -9.54 17.19
CA VAL A 125 -11.54 -8.80 16.99
C VAL A 125 -12.48 -9.54 16.04
N GLY A 126 -11.95 -10.28 15.07
CA GLY A 126 -12.74 -11.08 14.15
C GLY A 126 -13.58 -12.16 14.84
N LYS A 127 -13.12 -12.69 15.98
CA LYS A 127 -13.89 -13.62 16.81
C LYS A 127 -15.15 -13.01 17.43
N LEU A 128 -15.20 -11.69 17.59
CA LEU A 128 -16.32 -11.00 18.24
C LEU A 128 -17.43 -10.59 17.25
N GLY A 129 -17.05 -10.19 16.02
CA GLY A 129 -17.99 -9.60 15.06
C GLY A 129 -17.75 -9.97 13.60
N GLY A 130 -16.93 -10.98 13.34
CA GLY A 130 -16.54 -11.40 11.99
C GLY A 130 -15.31 -10.67 11.46
N VAL A 131 -14.53 -11.36 10.62
CA VAL A 131 -13.26 -10.86 10.10
C VAL A 131 -13.44 -9.63 9.20
N MET A 132 -14.53 -9.55 8.44
CA MET A 132 -14.85 -8.39 7.59
C MET A 132 -15.08 -7.11 8.39
N LEU A 133 -15.85 -7.21 9.48
CA LEU A 133 -16.05 -6.07 10.38
C LEU A 133 -14.74 -5.65 11.05
N ALA A 134 -13.95 -6.62 11.51
CA ALA A 134 -12.64 -6.34 12.10
C ALA A 134 -11.72 -5.58 11.12
N ALA A 135 -11.69 -5.99 9.85
CA ALA A 135 -10.94 -5.29 8.81
C ALA A 135 -11.40 -3.84 8.60
N ARG A 136 -12.72 -3.62 8.53
CA ARG A 136 -13.31 -2.29 8.40
C ARG A 136 -12.97 -1.40 9.60
N LEU A 137 -13.02 -1.95 10.82
CA LEU A 137 -12.64 -1.22 12.03
C LEU A 137 -11.15 -0.87 12.06
N PHE A 138 -10.27 -1.76 11.59
CA PHE A 138 -8.85 -1.47 11.49
C PHE A 138 -8.54 -0.36 10.47
N ALA A 139 -9.24 -0.38 9.32
CA ALA A 139 -9.17 0.69 8.34
C ALA A 139 -9.61 2.04 8.95
N LEU A 140 -10.76 2.07 9.63
CA LEU A 140 -11.26 3.25 10.32
C LEU A 140 -10.27 3.75 11.38
N LEU A 141 -9.68 2.85 12.17
CA LEU A 141 -8.66 3.19 13.16
C LEU A 141 -7.43 3.82 12.51
N THR A 142 -6.95 3.25 11.39
CA THR A 142 -5.83 3.78 10.61
C THR A 142 -6.10 5.21 10.13
N LEU A 143 -7.28 5.44 9.54
CA LEU A 143 -7.70 6.76 9.07
C LEU A 143 -7.88 7.76 10.23
N ALA A 144 -8.51 7.32 11.32
CA ALA A 144 -8.74 8.14 12.51
C ALA A 144 -7.43 8.57 13.16
N LEU A 145 -6.49 7.64 13.32
CA LEU A 145 -5.18 7.93 13.91
C LEU A 145 -4.37 8.89 13.03
N THR A 146 -4.43 8.73 11.71
CA THR A 146 -3.78 9.64 10.76
C THR A 146 -4.38 11.04 10.82
N GLY A 147 -5.71 11.15 10.73
CA GLY A 147 -6.43 12.43 10.86
C GLY A 147 -6.18 13.10 12.23
N PHE A 148 -6.08 12.31 13.30
CA PHE A 148 -5.80 12.78 14.64
C PHE A 148 -4.38 13.33 14.79
N ILE A 149 -3.37 12.63 14.26
CA ILE A 149 -1.97 12.95 14.54
C ILE A 149 -1.43 14.08 13.67
N LEU A 150 -1.82 14.20 12.40
CA LEU A 150 -1.24 15.18 11.47
C LEU A 150 -1.35 16.63 11.97
N PRO A 151 -2.55 17.16 12.31
CA PRO A 151 -2.65 18.52 12.83
C PRO A 151 -1.94 18.69 14.17
N ARG A 152 -1.98 17.68 15.05
CA ARG A 152 -1.27 17.72 16.34
C ARG A 152 0.23 17.77 16.16
N PHE A 153 0.76 17.01 15.21
CA PHE A 153 2.17 16.97 14.90
C PHE A 153 2.64 18.34 14.43
N VAL A 154 1.95 18.92 13.45
CA VAL A 154 2.26 20.28 12.97
C VAL A 154 2.16 21.29 14.10
N LEU A 155 1.09 21.29 14.88
CA LEU A 155 0.90 22.22 16.00
C LEU A 155 2.03 22.12 17.03
N ARG A 156 2.36 20.90 17.48
CA ARG A 156 3.33 20.68 18.55
C ARG A 156 4.77 20.92 18.12
N VAL A 157 5.11 20.65 16.86
CA VAL A 157 6.47 20.87 16.33
C VAL A 157 6.67 22.31 15.88
N SER A 158 5.67 22.94 15.27
CA SER A 158 5.78 24.33 14.81
C SER A 158 5.49 25.37 15.90
N GLY A 159 4.73 25.00 16.94
CA GLY A 159 4.20 25.93 17.94
C GLY A 159 3.13 26.90 17.40
N SER A 160 2.67 26.74 16.16
CA SER A 160 1.80 27.72 15.50
C SER A 160 0.42 27.14 15.16
N ARG A 161 -0.61 27.68 15.84
CA ARG A 161 -2.03 27.42 15.56
C ARG A 161 -2.39 27.72 14.10
N ARG A 162 -1.93 28.86 13.58
CA ARG A 162 -2.22 29.29 12.21
C ARG A 162 -1.56 28.37 11.19
N ARG A 163 -0.31 27.98 11.41
CA ARG A 163 0.39 27.03 10.54
C ARG A 163 -0.32 25.68 10.50
N MET A 164 -0.74 25.15 11.66
CA MET A 164 -1.52 23.92 11.72
C MET A 164 -2.78 24.01 10.84
N LEU A 165 -3.54 25.10 10.94
CA LEU A 165 -4.74 25.30 10.12
C LEU A 165 -4.42 25.33 8.62
N MET A 166 -3.37 26.06 8.20
CA MET A 166 -2.96 26.13 6.79
C MET A 166 -2.44 24.78 6.28
N ALA A 167 -1.61 24.09 7.06
CA ALA A 167 -1.10 22.76 6.73
C ALA A 167 -2.22 21.72 6.58
N SER A 168 -3.27 21.82 7.39
CA SER A 168 -4.41 20.89 7.34
C SER A 168 -5.18 20.96 6.01
N LEU A 169 -5.12 22.08 5.29
CA LEU A 169 -5.72 22.22 3.95
C LEU A 169 -5.00 21.36 2.88
N PHE A 170 -3.77 20.92 3.16
CA PHE A 170 -3.02 19.99 2.31
C PHE A 170 -3.10 18.53 2.79
N ALA A 171 -3.62 18.29 4.00
CA ALA A 171 -3.49 17.02 4.69
C ALA A 171 -4.60 16.01 4.34
N TRP A 172 -5.73 16.44 3.77
CA TRP A 172 -6.86 15.54 3.48
C TRP A 172 -6.51 14.33 2.59
N PRO A 173 -5.67 14.41 1.53
CA PRO A 173 -5.35 13.23 0.73
C PRO A 173 -4.28 12.36 1.40
N MET A 174 -3.65 12.85 2.48
CA MET A 174 -2.67 12.09 3.27
C MET A 174 -3.37 11.15 4.27
N VAL A 175 -4.66 11.40 4.57
CA VAL A 175 -5.46 10.56 5.49
C VAL A 175 -5.84 9.26 4.81
N HIS A 176 -6.52 9.34 3.66
CA HIS A 176 -6.85 8.18 2.83
C HIS A 176 -5.85 8.08 1.66
N ASN A 177 -4.58 7.89 2.01
CA ASN A 177 -3.48 7.87 1.03
C ASN A 177 -3.42 6.55 0.23
N TRP A 178 -2.47 6.50 -0.71
CA TRP A 178 -2.24 5.32 -1.54
C TRP A 178 -1.94 4.04 -0.75
N PHE A 179 -1.15 4.10 0.35
CA PHE A 179 -0.85 2.89 1.15
C PHE A 179 -2.10 2.28 1.78
N VAL A 180 -3.10 3.11 2.11
CA VAL A 180 -4.41 2.64 2.55
C VAL A 180 -5.14 1.96 1.39
N SER A 181 -5.22 2.61 0.23
CA SER A 181 -5.89 2.10 -0.98
C SER A 181 -5.28 0.78 -1.48
N MET A 182 -3.97 0.64 -1.35
CA MET A 182 -3.22 -0.57 -1.68
C MET A 182 -3.46 -1.69 -0.64
N GLY A 183 -3.88 -1.37 0.58
CA GLY A 183 -4.10 -2.36 1.63
C GLY A 183 -2.86 -2.68 2.47
N MET A 184 -1.82 -1.84 2.41
CA MET A 184 -0.67 -1.88 3.33
C MET A 184 -1.02 -1.27 4.69
N LEU A 185 -2.09 -1.74 5.32
CA LEU A 185 -2.69 -1.10 6.50
C LEU A 185 -1.73 -1.07 7.70
N ASP A 186 -0.90 -2.10 7.86
CA ASP A 186 0.14 -2.17 8.89
C ASP A 186 1.21 -1.07 8.73
N PHE A 187 1.65 -0.82 7.49
CA PHE A 187 2.52 0.33 7.21
C PHE A 187 1.78 1.65 7.41
N ALA A 188 0.55 1.76 6.90
CA ALA A 188 -0.24 2.97 6.94
C ALA A 188 -0.55 3.43 8.38
N ILE A 189 -0.82 2.52 9.32
CA ILE A 189 -1.03 2.84 10.73
C ILE A 189 0.30 3.09 11.48
N ALA A 190 1.39 2.46 11.04
CA ALA A 190 2.72 2.69 11.63
C ALA A 190 3.24 4.12 11.35
N VAL A 191 2.87 4.75 10.23
CA VAL A 191 3.23 6.15 9.94
C VAL A 191 2.75 7.10 11.04
N PRO A 192 1.45 7.22 11.37
CA PRO A 192 1.00 8.12 12.41
C PRO A 192 1.47 7.71 13.82
N LEU A 193 1.65 6.41 14.10
CA LEU A 193 2.30 5.94 15.34
C LEU A 193 3.74 6.46 15.45
N SER A 194 4.49 6.44 14.36
CA SER A 194 5.86 6.96 14.32
C SER A 194 5.93 8.49 14.53
N LEU A 195 4.93 9.23 14.05
CA LEU A 195 4.82 10.67 14.33
C LEU A 195 4.49 10.92 15.81
N ALA A 196 3.62 10.11 16.42
CA ALA A 196 3.34 10.17 17.85
C ALA A 196 4.60 9.82 18.67
N LEU A 197 5.38 8.84 18.23
CA LEU A 197 6.67 8.48 18.81
C LEU A 197 7.67 9.66 18.75
N LEU A 198 7.78 10.36 17.62
CA LEU A 198 8.61 11.57 17.52
C LEU A 198 8.14 12.67 18.50
N LEU A 199 6.83 12.85 18.70
CA LEU A 199 6.33 13.79 19.72
C LEU A 199 6.71 13.36 21.14
N ALA A 200 6.67 12.06 21.45
CA ALA A 200 7.10 11.51 22.74
C ALA A 200 8.61 11.70 22.96
N ILE A 201 9.42 11.47 21.93
CA ILE A 201 10.87 11.72 21.96
C ILE A 201 11.16 13.21 22.17
N ASN A 202 10.43 14.11 21.51
CA ASN A 202 10.59 15.55 21.71
C ASN A 202 10.25 15.97 23.16
N ARG A 203 9.21 15.38 23.76
CA ARG A 203 8.87 15.60 25.17
C ARG A 203 9.97 15.10 26.10
N GLN A 204 10.51 13.91 25.86
CA GLN A 204 11.62 13.36 26.64
C GLN A 204 12.88 14.22 26.52
N ARG A 205 13.19 14.72 25.32
CA ARG A 205 14.32 15.62 25.06
C ARG A 205 14.23 16.90 25.89
N THR A 206 13.03 17.45 26.04
CA THR A 206 12.80 18.74 26.72
C THR A 206 12.56 18.59 28.22
N ALA A 207 11.95 17.48 28.65
CA ALA A 207 11.69 17.16 30.04
C ALA A 207 11.90 15.64 30.28
N PRO A 208 13.15 15.20 30.54
CA PRO A 208 13.45 13.80 30.73
C PRO A 208 12.74 13.23 31.97
N THR A 209 11.88 12.22 31.77
CA THR A 209 11.22 11.49 32.87
C THR A 209 11.11 10.01 32.54
N ILE A 210 10.96 9.15 33.55
CA ILE A 210 10.73 7.72 33.35
C ILE A 210 9.43 7.49 32.58
N GLY A 211 8.36 8.23 32.90
CA GLY A 211 7.07 8.12 32.21
C GLY A 211 7.16 8.45 30.72
N ASN A 212 7.91 9.48 30.34
CA ASN A 212 8.18 9.80 28.94
C ASN A 212 9.02 8.70 28.25
N GLY A 213 10.00 8.12 28.95
CA GLY A 213 10.76 6.97 28.48
C GLY A 213 9.87 5.74 28.21
N LEU A 214 8.98 5.41 29.14
CA LEU A 214 8.01 4.31 28.97
C LEU A 214 7.05 4.57 27.80
N ALA A 215 6.61 5.81 27.60
CA ALA A 215 5.80 6.18 26.44
C ALA A 215 6.53 5.98 25.11
N ILE A 216 7.84 6.29 25.04
CA ILE A 216 8.68 6.02 23.87
C ILE A 216 8.78 4.52 23.60
N VAL A 217 9.01 3.70 24.64
CA VAL A 217 9.06 2.25 24.50
C VAL A 217 7.72 1.70 24.01
N GLY A 218 6.61 2.08 24.64
CA GLY A 218 5.28 1.61 24.25
C GLY A 218 4.91 1.99 22.80
N LEU A 219 5.11 3.25 22.42
CA LEU A 219 4.86 3.71 21.05
C LEU A 219 5.84 3.09 20.04
N GLY A 220 7.09 2.88 20.43
CA GLY A 220 8.09 2.23 19.59
C GLY A 220 7.79 0.75 19.35
N VAL A 221 7.33 0.02 20.38
CA VAL A 221 6.85 -1.36 20.25
C VAL A 221 5.61 -1.40 19.36
N ALA A 222 4.63 -0.50 19.57
CA ALA A 222 3.44 -0.42 18.72
C ALA A 222 3.80 -0.10 17.26
N THR A 223 4.73 0.82 17.03
CA THR A 223 5.22 1.16 15.68
C THR A 223 5.95 -0.02 15.06
N TRP A 224 6.85 -0.70 15.80
CA TRP A 224 7.53 -1.92 15.33
C TRP A 224 6.55 -3.02 14.96
N TYR A 225 5.56 -3.26 15.83
CA TYR A 225 4.57 -4.31 15.67
C TYR A 225 3.70 -4.10 14.43
N ALA A 226 3.27 -2.84 14.22
CA ALA A 226 2.61 -2.44 13.00
C ALA A 226 3.57 -2.57 11.81
N HIS A 227 4.69 -1.85 11.78
CA HIS A 227 5.68 -1.98 10.72
C HIS A 227 7.05 -1.40 11.12
N VAL A 228 8.12 -2.16 10.94
CA VAL A 228 9.50 -1.76 11.30
C VAL A 228 10.01 -0.55 10.52
N PHE A 229 9.64 -0.41 9.24
CA PHE A 229 10.17 0.66 8.38
C PHE A 229 9.91 2.09 8.92
N PRO A 230 8.68 2.48 9.31
CA PRO A 230 8.44 3.74 10.04
C PRO A 230 9.34 3.94 11.27
N LEU A 231 9.61 2.88 12.04
CA LEU A 231 10.53 2.94 13.17
C LEU A 231 11.98 3.19 12.73
N LEU A 232 12.43 2.60 11.62
CA LEU A 232 13.75 2.88 11.03
C LEU A 232 13.88 4.35 10.61
N VAL A 233 12.81 4.95 10.05
CA VAL A 233 12.81 6.38 9.71
C VAL A 233 12.88 7.24 10.98
N VAL A 234 12.21 6.86 12.07
CA VAL A 234 12.36 7.55 13.37
C VAL A 234 13.81 7.51 13.85
N HIS A 235 14.46 6.34 13.80
CA HIS A 235 15.88 6.23 14.17
C HIS A 235 16.77 7.12 13.30
N LEU A 236 16.54 7.15 11.99
CA LEU A 236 17.24 8.04 11.05
C LEU A 236 17.07 9.51 11.43
N LEU A 237 15.84 9.95 11.68
CA LEU A 237 15.55 11.35 12.02
C LEU A 237 16.17 11.76 13.36
N VAL A 238 16.12 10.88 14.37
CA VAL A 238 16.78 11.09 15.67
C VAL A 238 18.30 11.15 15.52
N LEU A 239 18.89 10.28 14.68
CA LEU A 239 20.32 10.29 14.39
C LEU A 239 20.74 11.61 13.75
N VAL A 240 20.02 12.06 12.71
CA VAL A 240 20.31 13.34 12.04
C VAL A 240 20.17 14.51 13.02
N GLU A 241 19.08 14.56 13.80
CA GLU A 241 18.87 15.61 14.81
C GLU A 241 20.00 15.66 15.85
N THR A 242 20.52 14.49 16.24
CA THR A 242 21.65 14.38 17.17
C THR A 242 22.95 14.87 16.52
N LEU A 243 23.24 14.47 15.29
CA LEU A 243 24.49 14.81 14.60
C LEU A 243 24.60 16.29 14.21
N VAL A 244 23.47 16.95 13.93
CA VAL A 244 23.42 18.36 13.53
C VAL A 244 23.64 19.32 14.71
N GLN A 245 23.67 18.84 15.97
CA GLN A 245 24.02 19.67 17.12
C GLN A 245 25.46 20.21 17.02
N ARG A 246 25.67 21.46 17.46
CA ARG A 246 26.90 22.22 17.23
C ARG A 246 28.10 21.70 18.02
N THR A 247 27.89 21.27 19.27
CA THR A 247 28.97 20.84 20.16
C THR A 247 28.85 19.38 20.55
N TRP A 248 29.98 18.72 20.84
CA TRP A 248 29.99 17.35 21.32
C TRP A 248 29.18 17.13 22.60
N ARG A 249 29.18 18.11 23.51
CA ARG A 249 28.35 18.08 24.71
C ARG A 249 26.86 18.06 24.37
N GLN A 250 26.41 18.94 23.46
CA GLN A 250 25.03 18.95 22.99
C GLN A 250 24.65 17.66 22.26
N ARG A 251 25.56 17.08 21.48
CA ARG A 251 25.36 15.77 20.83
C ARG A 251 25.17 14.66 21.86
N PHE A 252 26.02 14.63 22.89
CA PHE A 252 25.93 13.64 23.97
C PHE A 252 24.64 13.78 24.76
N ASP A 253 24.27 15.01 25.15
CA ASP A 253 23.03 15.27 25.88
C ASP A 253 21.79 14.90 25.05
N ALA A 254 21.79 15.23 23.75
CA ALA A 254 20.76 14.83 22.80
C ALA A 254 20.67 13.30 22.63
N ALA A 255 21.82 12.62 22.48
CA ALA A 255 21.88 11.16 22.38
C ALA A 255 21.35 10.50 23.66
N ARG A 256 21.75 10.98 24.83
CA ARG A 256 21.27 10.47 26.12
C ARG A 256 19.75 10.62 26.26
N ALA A 257 19.20 11.75 25.83
CA ALA A 257 17.78 12.02 25.98
C ALA A 257 16.90 11.32 24.92
N MET A 258 17.41 11.05 23.72
CA MET A 258 16.61 10.52 22.61
C MET A 258 16.95 9.07 22.25
N VAL A 259 18.24 8.69 22.23
CA VAL A 259 18.69 7.36 21.77
C VAL A 259 18.53 6.31 22.87
N ILE A 260 18.90 6.62 24.11
CA ILE A 260 18.79 5.65 25.22
C ILE A 260 17.35 5.12 25.40
N PRO A 261 16.31 5.97 25.42
CA PRO A 261 14.93 5.48 25.54
C PRO A 261 14.44 4.64 24.35
N LEU A 262 15.09 4.73 23.19
CA LEU A 262 14.79 3.93 22.01
C LEU A 262 15.46 2.55 22.04
N MET A 263 16.47 2.32 22.89
CA MET A 263 17.25 1.09 22.89
C MET A 263 16.43 -0.21 22.90
N PRO A 264 15.36 -0.36 23.72
CA PRO A 264 14.55 -1.57 23.70
C PRO A 264 13.94 -1.87 22.32
N VAL A 265 13.49 -0.83 21.61
CA VAL A 265 12.85 -0.99 20.29
C VAL A 265 13.88 -1.02 19.17
N THR A 266 15.08 -0.47 19.37
CA THR A 266 16.23 -0.69 18.49
C THR A 266 16.60 -2.18 18.45
N LEU A 267 16.61 -2.88 19.59
CA LEU A 267 16.88 -4.32 19.63
C LEU A 267 15.84 -5.12 18.84
N LEU A 268 14.56 -4.77 18.96
CA LEU A 268 13.48 -5.39 18.16
C LEU A 268 13.66 -5.14 16.66
N ALA A 269 13.97 -3.90 16.27
CA ALA A 269 14.24 -3.56 14.87
C ALA A 269 15.44 -4.32 14.31
N LEU A 270 16.55 -4.41 15.06
CA LEU A 270 17.73 -5.17 14.68
C LEU A 270 17.43 -6.67 14.54
N ALA A 271 16.64 -7.24 15.45
CA ALA A 271 16.20 -8.64 15.36
C ALA A 271 15.38 -8.87 14.08
N SER A 272 14.44 -7.98 13.75
CA SER A 272 13.64 -8.06 12.52
C SER A 272 14.49 -7.93 11.26
N VAL A 273 15.43 -6.98 11.21
CA VAL A 273 16.36 -6.82 10.08
C VAL A 273 17.25 -8.06 9.94
N GLY A 274 17.78 -8.58 11.06
CA GLY A 274 18.62 -9.79 11.06
C GLY A 274 17.87 -11.03 10.60
N GLN A 275 16.59 -11.17 10.97
CA GLN A 275 15.74 -12.25 10.45
C GLN A 275 15.47 -12.06 8.95
N HIS A 276 15.18 -10.84 8.52
CA HIS A 276 14.90 -10.54 7.12
C HIS A 276 16.09 -10.85 6.22
N VAL A 277 17.31 -10.47 6.61
CA VAL A 277 18.54 -10.75 5.85
C VAL A 277 18.74 -12.25 5.60
N LYS A 278 18.35 -13.11 6.56
CA LYS A 278 18.41 -14.58 6.41
C LYS A 278 17.40 -15.14 5.41
N ASP A 279 16.28 -14.45 5.18
CA ASP A 279 15.20 -14.88 4.27
C ASP A 279 15.42 -14.44 2.80
N THR A 280 16.48 -13.68 2.51
CA THR A 280 16.63 -12.94 1.24
C THR A 280 16.98 -13.80 0.02
N VAL A 281 17.54 -15.00 0.20
CA VAL A 281 17.95 -15.88 -0.89
C VAL A 281 17.66 -17.33 -0.51
N GLY A 282 16.65 -17.93 -1.15
CA GLY A 282 16.28 -19.33 -0.96
C GLY A 282 15.43 -19.86 -2.12
N PRO A 283 14.97 -21.12 -2.08
CA PRO A 283 14.18 -21.72 -3.16
C PRO A 283 12.92 -20.92 -3.53
N MET A 284 12.38 -20.12 -2.60
CA MET A 284 11.22 -19.26 -2.81
C MET A 284 11.49 -18.04 -3.69
N THR A 285 12.72 -17.53 -3.75
CA THR A 285 13.00 -16.19 -4.27
C THR A 285 14.32 -16.08 -5.06
N GLY A 286 15.14 -17.13 -5.06
CA GLY A 286 16.46 -17.14 -5.72
C GLY A 286 16.42 -16.99 -7.24
N PHE A 287 15.25 -17.19 -7.86
CA PHE A 287 15.03 -17.04 -9.31
C PHE A 287 14.67 -15.60 -9.74
N MET A 288 14.56 -14.67 -8.78
CA MET A 288 14.09 -13.31 -9.03
C MET A 288 15.23 -12.28 -9.01
N ASP A 289 15.10 -11.21 -9.81
CA ASP A 289 15.91 -9.99 -9.63
C ASP A 289 15.16 -8.97 -8.76
N PHE A 290 15.79 -8.62 -7.65
CA PHE A 290 15.21 -7.78 -6.62
C PHE A 290 15.93 -6.46 -6.43
N LYS A 291 16.73 -6.01 -7.40
CA LYS A 291 17.37 -4.70 -7.35
C LYS A 291 16.89 -3.83 -8.50
N LYS A 292 15.76 -3.15 -8.30
CA LYS A 292 15.26 -2.15 -9.26
C LYS A 292 15.42 -0.76 -8.70
N LEU A 293 16.23 0.07 -9.34
CA LEU A 293 16.20 1.52 -9.18
C LEU A 293 15.15 2.10 -10.13
N LEU A 294 14.59 3.24 -9.76
CA LEU A 294 13.62 3.95 -10.59
C LEU A 294 14.31 4.98 -11.48
N ALA A 295 13.74 5.21 -12.66
CA ALA A 295 14.14 6.33 -13.49
C ALA A 295 13.76 7.68 -12.80
N PRO A 296 14.45 8.79 -13.09
CA PRO A 296 14.16 10.08 -12.46
C PRO A 296 12.71 10.57 -12.61
N TRP A 297 12.06 10.27 -13.75
CA TRP A 297 10.67 10.64 -13.98
C TRP A 297 9.70 9.77 -13.15
N GLU A 298 10.02 8.50 -12.91
CA GLU A 298 9.25 7.61 -12.03
C GLU A 298 9.36 8.07 -10.59
N LEU A 299 10.54 8.54 -10.16
CA LEU A 299 10.71 9.14 -8.82
C LEU A 299 9.78 10.35 -8.62
N ALA A 300 9.65 11.23 -9.62
CA ALA A 300 8.75 12.38 -9.54
C ALA A 300 7.28 11.96 -9.56
N TYR A 301 6.93 10.99 -10.42
CA TYR A 301 5.58 10.45 -10.51
C TYR A 301 5.15 9.78 -9.19
N ASN A 302 6.00 8.91 -8.62
CA ASN A 302 5.72 8.15 -7.40
C ASN A 302 5.56 9.05 -6.16
N LEU A 303 6.27 10.18 -6.08
CA LEU A 303 6.07 11.17 -5.00
C LEU A 303 4.61 11.63 -4.89
N TRP A 304 3.90 11.66 -6.01
CA TRP A 304 2.47 11.95 -6.06
C TRP A 304 1.64 10.66 -6.04
N ALA A 305 1.90 9.73 -6.95
CA ALA A 305 1.07 8.55 -7.20
C ALA A 305 1.01 7.59 -6.00
N GLU A 306 2.13 7.40 -5.29
CA GLU A 306 2.23 6.48 -4.15
C GLU A 306 1.94 7.18 -2.81
N TRP A 307 1.27 8.33 -2.84
CA TRP A 307 0.83 9.03 -1.64
C TRP A 307 -0.54 9.68 -1.80
N PHE A 308 -0.70 10.53 -2.80
CA PHE A 308 -1.90 11.35 -2.99
C PHE A 308 -2.91 10.77 -4.00
N TRP A 309 -2.56 9.74 -4.77
CA TRP A 309 -3.45 9.13 -5.75
C TRP A 309 -4.02 7.80 -5.21
N GLY A 310 -5.34 7.74 -5.02
CA GLY A 310 -6.03 6.52 -4.52
C GLY A 310 -6.18 5.46 -5.61
N TYR A 311 -7.28 5.53 -6.37
CA TYR A 311 -7.67 4.50 -7.33
C TYR A 311 -7.64 4.99 -8.77
N SER A 312 -8.53 5.89 -9.16
CA SER A 312 -8.71 6.30 -10.56
C SER A 312 -8.43 7.78 -10.79
N ASN A 313 -8.52 8.19 -12.06
CA ASN A 313 -8.43 9.59 -12.46
C ASN A 313 -9.43 10.53 -11.75
N LEU A 314 -10.47 10.01 -11.11
CA LEU A 314 -11.41 10.81 -10.30
C LEU A 314 -10.75 11.49 -9.10
N SER A 315 -9.59 11.00 -8.67
CA SER A 315 -8.81 11.58 -7.57
C SER A 315 -7.65 12.48 -8.04
N LEU A 316 -7.55 12.80 -9.34
CA LEU A 316 -6.51 13.67 -9.91
C LEU A 316 -6.46 15.07 -9.30
N SER A 317 -7.55 15.54 -8.69
CA SER A 317 -7.55 16.83 -7.98
C SER A 317 -6.47 16.87 -6.90
N SER A 318 -6.04 15.73 -6.34
CA SER A 318 -4.93 15.65 -5.38
C SER A 318 -3.57 16.16 -5.90
N LEU A 319 -3.42 16.35 -7.21
CA LEU A 319 -2.27 17.09 -7.78
C LEU A 319 -2.18 18.52 -7.25
N VAL A 320 -3.31 19.18 -7.00
CA VAL A 320 -3.35 20.56 -6.51
C VAL A 320 -2.63 20.70 -5.16
N PRO A 321 -3.02 19.98 -4.07
CA PRO A 321 -2.29 20.05 -2.81
C PRO A 321 -0.87 19.51 -2.94
N CYS A 322 -0.60 18.50 -3.76
CA CYS A 322 0.75 17.97 -3.97
C CYS A 322 1.71 19.03 -4.51
N ILE A 323 1.37 19.63 -5.66
CA ILE A 323 2.19 20.66 -6.32
C ILE A 323 2.28 21.91 -5.45
N ALA A 324 1.16 22.37 -4.90
CA ALA A 324 1.14 23.56 -4.07
C ALA A 324 1.96 23.38 -2.77
N LEU A 325 1.90 22.22 -2.13
CA LEU A 325 2.71 21.92 -0.95
C LEU A 325 4.20 21.83 -1.29
N ALA A 326 4.57 21.23 -2.43
CA ALA A 326 5.95 21.21 -2.89
C ALA A 326 6.49 22.63 -3.06
N ILE A 327 5.75 23.49 -3.77
CA ILE A 327 6.17 24.87 -4.03
C ILE A 327 6.23 25.69 -2.72
N VAL A 328 5.14 25.70 -1.96
CA VAL A 328 4.99 26.54 -0.76
C VAL A 328 5.89 26.05 0.37
N GLY A 329 6.00 24.73 0.57
CA GLY A 329 6.86 24.11 1.58
C GLY A 329 8.34 24.34 1.29
N VAL A 330 8.79 24.15 0.03
CA VAL A 330 10.19 24.43 -0.36
C VAL A 330 10.50 25.92 -0.28
N TRP A 331 9.56 26.78 -0.67
CA TRP A 331 9.73 28.23 -0.52
C TRP A 331 9.85 28.64 0.95
N GLY A 332 9.00 28.08 1.82
CA GLY A 332 9.06 28.29 3.27
C GLY A 332 10.36 27.77 3.89
N LEU A 333 10.85 26.62 3.43
CA LEU A 333 12.14 26.06 3.81
C LEU A 333 13.30 27.02 3.47
N ARG A 334 13.30 27.59 2.26
CA ARG A 334 14.32 28.53 1.78
C ARG A 334 14.29 29.89 2.49
N ARG A 335 13.11 30.37 2.87
CA ARG A 335 12.92 31.69 3.52
C ARG A 335 12.85 31.63 5.05
N ARG A 336 13.18 30.48 5.64
CA ARG A 336 13.15 30.31 7.09
C ARG A 336 14.15 31.26 7.78
N THR A 337 13.67 32.04 8.73
CA THR A 337 14.47 32.93 9.58
C THR A 337 14.67 32.41 11.01
N GLY A 338 13.72 31.60 11.53
CA GLY A 338 13.78 31.00 12.87
C GLY A 338 14.50 29.64 12.91
N PRO A 339 14.60 28.95 14.06
CA PRO A 339 15.19 27.62 14.18
C PRO A 339 14.44 26.55 13.36
N ALA A 340 15.13 25.45 13.04
CA ALA A 340 14.56 24.42 12.19
C ALA A 340 13.55 23.59 12.99
N PRO A 341 12.47 23.09 12.36
CA PRO A 341 11.57 22.14 13.02
C PRO A 341 12.34 20.92 13.51
N VAL A 342 12.13 20.54 14.76
CA VAL A 342 12.80 19.37 15.38
C VAL A 342 12.54 18.12 14.53
N PHE A 343 13.59 17.32 14.29
CA PHE A 343 13.60 16.13 13.42
C PHE A 343 13.45 16.39 11.92
N PHE A 344 12.89 17.52 11.50
CA PHE A 344 12.66 17.86 10.10
C PHE A 344 13.48 19.08 9.68
N SER A 345 14.77 19.08 10.05
CA SER A 345 15.72 20.08 9.58
C SER A 345 15.93 19.99 8.06
N PRO A 346 16.46 21.04 7.41
CA PRO A 346 16.82 20.96 5.99
C PRO A 346 17.75 19.77 5.67
N TYR A 347 18.64 19.41 6.59
CA TYR A 347 19.52 18.23 6.45
C TYR A 347 18.73 16.93 6.52
N ALA A 348 17.77 16.82 7.43
CA ALA A 348 16.91 15.63 7.52
C ALA A 348 16.07 15.44 6.25
N LEU A 349 15.49 16.52 5.73
CA LEU A 349 14.77 16.48 4.45
C LEU A 349 15.68 16.09 3.28
N LEU A 350 16.90 16.64 3.23
CA LEU A 350 17.89 16.27 2.21
C LEU A 350 18.23 14.77 2.29
N VAL A 351 18.48 14.25 3.50
CA VAL A 351 18.76 12.82 3.71
C VAL A 351 17.57 11.96 3.27
N ILE A 352 16.33 12.34 3.61
CA ILE A 352 15.12 11.62 3.14
C ILE A 352 15.06 11.60 1.61
N VAL A 353 15.30 12.74 0.95
CA VAL A 353 15.28 12.84 -0.52
C VAL A 353 16.38 11.98 -1.15
N LEU A 354 17.60 12.03 -0.61
CA LEU A 354 18.70 11.20 -1.10
C LEU A 354 18.37 9.71 -0.96
N LEU A 355 17.87 9.29 0.20
CA LEU A 355 17.47 7.89 0.39
C LEU A 355 16.32 7.50 -0.54
N TYR A 356 15.34 8.38 -0.77
CA TYR A 356 14.26 8.12 -1.72
C TYR A 356 14.77 7.89 -3.15
N CYS A 357 15.75 8.68 -3.58
CA CYS A 357 16.33 8.57 -4.93
C CYS A 357 17.26 7.36 -5.10
N PHE A 358 17.99 6.98 -4.05
CA PHE A 358 19.10 6.02 -4.16
C PHE A 358 18.84 4.66 -3.49
N ILE A 359 17.81 4.53 -2.65
CA ILE A 359 17.36 3.20 -2.18
C ILE A 359 16.62 2.50 -3.31
N PRO A 360 16.92 1.22 -3.60
CA PRO A 360 16.18 0.43 -4.57
C PRO A 360 14.67 0.42 -4.27
N TYR A 361 13.83 0.55 -5.29
CA TYR A 361 12.38 0.43 -5.18
C TYR A 361 11.95 -0.98 -4.77
N LYS A 362 12.68 -1.98 -5.27
CA LYS A 362 12.65 -3.35 -4.74
C LYS A 362 13.97 -3.66 -4.09
N MET A 363 13.93 -4.33 -2.95
CA MET A 363 15.13 -4.86 -2.32
C MET A 363 14.78 -6.18 -1.66
N THR A 364 15.46 -7.26 -2.05
CA THR A 364 15.15 -8.63 -1.60
C THR A 364 13.66 -8.92 -1.87
N ASN A 365 12.85 -9.33 -0.90
CA ASN A 365 11.43 -9.61 -1.13
C ASN A 365 10.51 -8.39 -0.88
N TRP A 366 11.06 -7.19 -0.67
CA TRP A 366 10.26 -5.99 -0.41
C TRP A 366 10.06 -5.18 -1.68
N PHE A 367 8.82 -4.83 -1.95
CA PHE A 367 8.40 -3.88 -2.97
C PHE A 367 8.12 -2.51 -2.35
N HIS A 368 8.24 -1.42 -3.11
CA HIS A 368 7.98 -0.04 -2.68
C HIS A 368 8.88 0.44 -1.52
N VAL A 369 10.15 0.02 -1.47
CA VAL A 369 11.05 0.30 -0.33
C VAL A 369 11.34 1.79 -0.20
N ASN A 370 11.73 2.45 -1.29
CA ASN A 370 11.93 3.91 -1.29
C ASN A 370 10.61 4.67 -1.07
N SER A 371 9.49 4.20 -1.61
CA SER A 371 8.15 4.81 -1.46
C SER A 371 7.75 5.00 0.00
N ARG A 372 8.21 4.13 0.89
CA ARG A 372 7.96 4.24 2.34
C ARG A 372 8.59 5.48 3.00
N LEU A 373 9.45 6.23 2.30
CA LEU A 373 10.01 7.51 2.74
C LEU A 373 9.11 8.72 2.39
N ILE A 374 8.24 8.57 1.38
CA ILE A 374 7.35 9.62 0.87
C ILE A 374 6.50 10.27 1.99
N PRO A 375 5.90 9.53 2.96
CA PRO A 375 5.12 10.12 4.04
C PRO A 375 5.89 11.20 4.81
N TYR A 376 7.16 10.92 5.12
CA TYR A 376 8.00 11.78 5.94
C TYR A 376 8.48 13.01 5.17
N PHE A 377 8.73 12.87 3.86
CA PHE A 377 9.02 14.02 3.01
C PHE A 377 7.86 15.02 3.05
N TRP A 378 6.62 14.56 2.80
CA TRP A 378 5.47 15.46 2.76
C TRP A 378 5.08 16.01 4.14
N VAL A 379 5.12 15.19 5.19
CA VAL A 379 4.90 15.66 6.57
C VAL A 379 5.95 16.72 6.96
N GLY A 380 7.20 16.52 6.55
CA GLY A 380 8.25 17.51 6.72
C GLY A 380 7.92 18.83 6.04
N LEU A 381 7.46 18.81 4.77
CA LEU A 381 7.05 20.01 4.05
C LEU A 381 5.87 20.75 4.70
N LEU A 382 4.93 20.03 5.34
CA LEU A 382 3.82 20.67 6.08
C LEU A 382 4.32 21.62 7.19
N LEU A 383 5.48 21.33 7.79
CA LEU A 383 6.06 22.15 8.85
C LEU A 383 6.60 23.50 8.36
N PHE A 384 6.79 23.64 7.05
CA PHE A 384 7.32 24.84 6.38
C PHE A 384 6.25 25.66 5.67
N VAL A 385 4.97 25.25 5.73
CA VAL A 385 3.85 26.03 5.20
C VAL A 385 3.77 27.38 5.96
N PRO A 386 3.55 28.51 5.26
CA PRO A 386 3.39 29.81 5.91
C PRO A 386 2.09 29.86 6.73
N GLU A 387 2.05 30.77 7.71
CA GLU A 387 0.86 30.93 8.57
C GLU A 387 -0.35 31.54 7.86
N ARG A 388 -0.15 32.07 6.64
CA ARG A 388 -1.19 32.62 5.79
C ARG A 388 -0.94 32.20 4.36
N LEU A 389 -1.99 31.77 3.69
CA LEU A 389 -1.99 31.44 2.27
C LEU A 389 -2.82 32.47 1.49
N PRO A 390 -2.53 32.69 0.20
CA PRO A 390 -3.39 33.48 -0.66
C PRO A 390 -4.82 32.91 -0.68
N LYS A 391 -5.83 33.77 -0.63
CA LYS A 391 -7.25 33.35 -0.62
C LYS A 391 -7.62 32.45 -1.81
N GLY A 392 -7.04 32.72 -2.99
CA GLY A 392 -7.23 31.89 -4.18
C GLY A 392 -6.70 30.47 -4.01
N LEU A 393 -5.54 30.31 -3.35
CA LEU A 393 -4.98 28.98 -3.07
C LEU A 393 -5.83 28.22 -2.04
N ILE A 394 -6.32 28.89 -1.01
CA ILE A 394 -7.25 28.28 -0.03
C ILE A 394 -8.51 27.78 -0.73
N ALA A 395 -9.10 28.59 -1.61
CA ALA A 395 -10.29 28.19 -2.38
C ALA A 395 -10.00 26.99 -3.30
N ALA A 396 -8.85 26.99 -3.99
CA ALA A 396 -8.42 25.88 -4.83
C ALA A 396 -8.22 24.58 -4.03
N LEU A 397 -7.58 24.65 -2.86
CA LEU A 397 -7.40 23.50 -1.97
C LEU A 397 -8.74 22.97 -1.45
N GLY A 398 -9.66 23.86 -1.07
CA GLY A 398 -11.00 23.49 -0.63
C GLY A 398 -11.80 22.78 -1.72
N LEU A 399 -11.86 23.36 -2.92
CA LEU A 399 -12.52 22.75 -4.07
C LEU A 399 -11.88 21.41 -4.44
N SER A 400 -10.55 21.36 -4.47
CA SER A 400 -9.79 20.14 -4.74
C SER A 400 -10.14 19.03 -3.74
N GLY A 401 -10.26 19.37 -2.44
CA GLY A 401 -10.65 18.41 -1.41
C GLY A 401 -12.06 17.87 -1.60
N VAL A 402 -13.02 18.73 -1.98
CA VAL A 402 -14.40 18.32 -2.32
C VAL A 402 -14.42 17.39 -3.54
N LEU A 403 -13.70 17.75 -4.61
CA LEU A 403 -13.63 16.91 -5.82
C LEU A 403 -12.96 15.56 -5.53
N TYR A 404 -11.86 15.57 -4.77
CA TYR A 404 -11.17 14.33 -4.42
C TYR A 404 -12.05 13.41 -3.59
N THR A 405 -12.67 13.94 -2.53
CA THR A 405 -13.45 13.11 -1.62
C THR A 405 -14.68 12.54 -2.31
N ALA A 406 -15.34 13.33 -3.18
CA ALA A 406 -16.42 12.84 -4.04
C ALA A 406 -15.94 11.76 -5.03
N GLY A 407 -14.79 11.97 -5.67
CA GLY A 407 -14.17 10.99 -6.56
C GLY A 407 -13.85 9.66 -5.84
N MET A 408 -13.32 9.74 -4.61
CA MET A 408 -13.07 8.57 -3.77
C MET A 408 -14.37 7.83 -3.42
N GLY A 409 -15.46 8.53 -3.16
CA GLY A 409 -16.78 7.92 -2.95
C GLY A 409 -17.28 7.16 -4.17
N ILE A 410 -17.17 7.75 -5.35
CA ILE A 410 -17.54 7.10 -6.63
C ILE A 410 -16.67 5.87 -6.89
N ASP A 411 -15.36 5.98 -6.68
CA ASP A 411 -14.44 4.84 -6.84
C ASP A 411 -14.79 3.69 -5.89
N HIS A 412 -15.17 3.97 -4.64
CA HIS A 412 -15.57 2.93 -3.69
C HIS A 412 -16.79 2.13 -4.18
N VAL A 413 -17.81 2.80 -4.72
CA VAL A 413 -19.00 2.13 -5.27
C VAL A 413 -18.62 1.29 -6.49
N ARG A 414 -17.88 1.85 -7.44
CA ARG A 414 -17.43 1.14 -8.66
C ARG A 414 -16.62 -0.11 -8.32
N LEU A 415 -15.73 -0.01 -7.34
CA LEU A 415 -14.88 -1.13 -6.92
C LEU A 415 -15.66 -2.20 -6.15
N ASP A 416 -16.68 -1.83 -5.37
CA ASP A 416 -17.55 -2.82 -4.74
C ASP A 416 -18.46 -3.52 -5.76
N GLU A 417 -18.90 -2.83 -6.81
CA GLU A 417 -19.59 -3.46 -7.94
C GLU A 417 -18.70 -4.51 -8.63
N GLU A 418 -17.44 -4.18 -8.89
CA GLU A 418 -16.49 -5.16 -9.45
C GLU A 418 -16.25 -6.34 -8.51
N ARG A 419 -16.17 -6.10 -7.19
CA ARG A 419 -16.09 -7.18 -6.20
C ARG A 419 -17.30 -8.11 -6.30
N ARG A 420 -18.51 -7.57 -6.38
CA ARG A 420 -19.75 -8.36 -6.48
C ARG A 420 -19.78 -9.18 -7.77
N GLU A 421 -19.35 -8.61 -8.89
CA GLU A 421 -19.22 -9.33 -10.16
C GLU A 421 -18.20 -10.46 -10.04
N PHE A 422 -17.04 -10.20 -9.43
CA PHE A 422 -15.98 -11.19 -9.21
C PHE A 422 -16.41 -12.34 -8.30
N SER A 423 -17.30 -12.08 -7.35
CA SER A 423 -17.84 -13.09 -6.44
C SER A 423 -19.17 -13.71 -6.90
N ALA A 424 -19.71 -13.31 -8.06
CA ALA A 424 -21.04 -13.75 -8.50
C ALA A 424 -21.14 -15.28 -8.73
N GLY A 425 -20.01 -15.92 -9.04
CA GLY A 425 -19.91 -17.36 -9.25
C GLY A 425 -19.55 -18.18 -8.01
N MET A 426 -19.52 -17.58 -6.81
CA MET A 426 -19.06 -18.25 -5.58
C MET A 426 -19.81 -19.57 -5.29
N ASP A 427 -21.10 -19.67 -5.62
CA ASP A 427 -21.92 -20.87 -5.44
C ASP A 427 -21.55 -22.03 -6.36
N ALA A 428 -20.85 -21.75 -7.47
CA ALA A 428 -20.33 -22.79 -8.36
C ALA A 428 -19.06 -23.47 -7.82
N VAL A 429 -18.41 -22.89 -6.81
CA VAL A 429 -17.20 -23.43 -6.19
C VAL A 429 -17.56 -24.11 -4.87
N PRO A 430 -17.34 -25.43 -4.73
CA PRO A 430 -17.62 -26.14 -3.50
C PRO A 430 -16.62 -25.76 -2.39
N GLU A 431 -17.03 -25.98 -1.13
CA GLU A 431 -16.14 -25.81 0.00
C GLU A 431 -14.93 -26.77 -0.11
N GLY A 432 -13.72 -26.29 0.17
CA GLY A 432 -12.49 -27.07 0.08
C GLY A 432 -11.96 -27.27 -1.35
N ALA A 433 -12.55 -26.64 -2.37
CA ALA A 433 -12.09 -26.77 -3.76
C ALA A 433 -10.63 -26.36 -3.92
N ARG A 434 -9.89 -27.10 -4.74
CA ARG A 434 -8.53 -26.72 -5.15
C ARG A 434 -8.64 -25.76 -6.33
N LEU A 435 -8.92 -24.50 -6.00
CA LEU A 435 -9.13 -23.41 -6.93
C LEU A 435 -7.81 -22.78 -7.40
N LEU A 436 -7.66 -22.66 -8.72
CA LEU A 436 -6.58 -21.92 -9.38
C LEU A 436 -7.10 -20.60 -9.94
N PRO A 437 -6.71 -19.45 -9.36
CA PRO A 437 -7.03 -18.14 -9.93
C PRO A 437 -6.12 -17.80 -11.12
N LEU A 438 -6.74 -17.44 -12.25
CA LEU A 438 -6.09 -16.95 -13.47
C LEU A 438 -6.72 -15.61 -13.85
N LEU A 439 -6.08 -14.52 -13.43
CA LEU A 439 -6.62 -13.18 -13.59
C LEU A 439 -5.86 -12.47 -14.71
N PHE A 440 -6.52 -12.18 -15.84
CA PHE A 440 -5.86 -11.60 -17.02
C PHE A 440 -5.79 -10.07 -16.96
N LYS A 441 -6.70 -9.45 -16.19
CA LYS A 441 -6.67 -8.04 -15.86
C LYS A 441 -6.85 -7.84 -14.36
N HIS A 442 -5.98 -7.03 -13.75
CA HIS A 442 -5.98 -6.82 -12.29
C HIS A 442 -6.43 -5.43 -11.84
N LYS A 443 -6.49 -4.48 -12.78
CA LYS A 443 -6.76 -3.06 -12.47
C LYS A 443 -8.25 -2.74 -12.38
N GLY A 444 -9.05 -3.25 -13.31
CA GLY A 444 -10.49 -3.00 -13.35
C GLY A 444 -10.79 -1.50 -13.41
N ALA A 445 -11.63 -1.03 -12.50
CA ALA A 445 -12.00 0.37 -12.35
C ALA A 445 -10.90 1.26 -11.73
N SER A 446 -9.81 0.67 -11.20
CA SER A 446 -8.66 1.40 -10.65
C SER A 446 -7.58 1.62 -11.72
N ASP A 447 -7.01 2.83 -11.77
CA ASP A 447 -5.89 3.17 -12.66
C ASP A 447 -4.53 2.99 -11.95
N ASN A 448 -4.52 3.17 -10.62
CA ASN A 448 -3.31 3.28 -9.80
C ASN A 448 -3.01 2.04 -8.97
N THR A 449 -4.04 1.39 -8.41
CA THR A 449 -3.92 0.10 -7.70
C THR A 449 -4.40 -1.05 -8.59
N ARG A 450 -4.09 -2.28 -8.19
CA ARG A 450 -4.50 -3.52 -8.86
C ARG A 450 -5.59 -4.23 -8.05
N ASN A 451 -6.71 -3.55 -7.83
CA ASN A 451 -7.71 -3.99 -6.84
C ASN A 451 -8.28 -5.39 -7.05
N LEU A 452 -8.25 -5.94 -8.27
CA LEU A 452 -8.72 -7.29 -8.56
C LEU A 452 -7.68 -8.38 -8.26
N LEU A 453 -6.39 -8.01 -8.12
CA LEU A 453 -5.26 -8.94 -8.02
C LEU A 453 -5.45 -10.00 -6.94
N HIS A 454 -5.99 -9.60 -5.78
CA HIS A 454 -6.15 -10.49 -4.64
C HIS A 454 -7.59 -10.92 -4.37
N MET A 455 -8.57 -10.53 -5.21
CA MET A 455 -9.99 -10.83 -4.93
C MET A 455 -10.31 -12.33 -4.82
N TRP A 456 -9.47 -13.20 -5.37
CA TRP A 456 -9.51 -14.65 -5.13
C TRP A 456 -9.51 -15.00 -3.63
N GLY A 457 -8.94 -14.16 -2.77
CA GLY A 457 -8.93 -14.35 -1.33
C GLY A 457 -10.33 -14.44 -0.71
N TYR A 458 -11.36 -13.84 -1.33
CA TYR A 458 -12.75 -14.01 -0.87
C TYR A 458 -13.25 -15.45 -1.04
N TYR A 459 -12.78 -16.18 -2.07
CA TYR A 459 -13.10 -17.61 -2.23
C TYR A 459 -12.44 -18.45 -1.12
N VAL A 460 -11.23 -18.08 -0.69
CA VAL A 460 -10.59 -18.74 0.45
C VAL A 460 -11.38 -18.48 1.73
N VAL A 461 -11.83 -17.25 1.97
CA VAL A 461 -12.60 -16.92 3.17
C VAL A 461 -13.94 -17.65 3.20
N GLU A 462 -14.71 -17.61 2.12
CA GLU A 462 -16.10 -18.11 2.09
C GLU A 462 -16.21 -19.62 1.79
N ARG A 463 -15.27 -20.16 1.01
CA ARG A 463 -15.31 -21.55 0.53
C ARG A 463 -14.10 -22.36 0.97
N LYS A 464 -13.17 -21.80 1.75
CA LYS A 464 -11.97 -22.51 2.21
C LYS A 464 -11.23 -23.20 1.06
N THR A 465 -11.18 -22.55 -0.10
CA THR A 465 -10.47 -23.09 -1.26
C THR A 465 -8.97 -23.11 -1.01
N SER A 466 -8.21 -23.79 -1.87
CA SER A 466 -6.74 -23.60 -1.92
C SER A 466 -6.36 -22.13 -2.11
N ALA A 467 -5.19 -21.74 -1.60
CA ALA A 467 -4.73 -20.35 -1.57
C ALA A 467 -3.38 -20.13 -2.30
N PRO A 468 -3.22 -20.54 -3.57
CA PRO A 468 -1.91 -20.61 -4.22
C PRO A 468 -1.16 -19.28 -4.38
N LEU A 469 -1.87 -18.16 -4.21
CA LEU A 469 -1.35 -16.80 -4.34
C LEU A 469 -1.10 -16.11 -2.98
N LEU A 470 -1.13 -16.86 -1.88
CA LEU A 470 -0.93 -16.33 -0.53
C LEU A 470 0.49 -15.78 -0.31
N PHE A 471 0.62 -14.70 0.44
CA PHE A 471 1.92 -14.15 0.85
C PHE A 471 2.60 -15.03 1.91
N ALA A 472 3.22 -16.11 1.44
CA ALA A 472 3.83 -17.15 2.29
C ALA A 472 5.33 -17.39 1.99
N HIS A 473 6.01 -16.43 1.38
CA HIS A 473 7.38 -16.58 0.88
C HIS A 473 8.48 -16.08 1.83
N SER A 474 8.14 -15.45 2.95
CA SER A 474 9.10 -14.97 3.96
C SER A 474 8.54 -15.18 5.37
N ARG A 475 9.42 -15.44 6.33
CA ARG A 475 9.07 -15.58 7.76
C ARG A 475 8.60 -14.27 8.39
N SER A 476 8.77 -13.16 7.67
CA SER A 476 8.18 -11.86 8.00
C SER A 476 6.65 -11.87 7.87
N PHE A 477 6.08 -12.78 7.07
CA PHE A 477 4.63 -12.98 7.01
C PHE A 477 4.13 -13.90 8.13
N PRO A 478 2.82 -13.84 8.48
CA PRO A 478 2.22 -14.72 9.48
C PRO A 478 2.31 -16.21 9.13
N VAL A 479 2.36 -16.54 7.85
CA VAL A 479 2.46 -17.92 7.34
C VAL A 479 3.64 -18.05 6.39
N THR A 480 4.21 -19.24 6.29
CA THR A 480 5.12 -19.63 5.21
C THR A 480 4.72 -20.97 4.64
N TYR A 481 5.18 -21.27 3.42
CA TYR A 481 5.10 -22.63 2.91
C TYR A 481 5.88 -23.61 3.80
N SER A 482 5.32 -24.80 4.03
CA SER A 482 6.02 -25.93 4.66
C SER A 482 7.14 -26.44 3.76
N GLU A 483 6.85 -26.56 2.46
CA GLU A 483 7.79 -26.84 1.39
C GLU A 483 7.61 -25.83 0.25
N PRO A 484 8.70 -25.31 -0.34
CA PRO A 484 8.59 -24.38 -1.47
C PRO A 484 7.76 -24.97 -2.61
N PRO A 485 6.72 -24.27 -3.12
CA PRO A 485 6.00 -24.74 -4.28
C PRO A 485 6.93 -24.74 -5.50
N PRO A 486 6.60 -25.53 -6.53
CA PRO A 486 7.29 -25.46 -7.81
C PRO A 486 7.30 -24.02 -8.32
N VAL A 487 8.41 -23.60 -8.96
CA VAL A 487 8.64 -22.20 -9.35
C VAL A 487 7.46 -21.57 -10.09
N ARG A 488 6.81 -22.31 -11.00
CA ARG A 488 5.64 -21.86 -11.78
C ARG A 488 4.40 -21.55 -10.92
N PHE A 489 4.27 -22.18 -9.77
CA PHE A 489 3.17 -22.01 -8.81
C PHE A 489 3.62 -21.25 -7.56
N ASN A 490 4.82 -20.71 -7.55
CA ASN A 490 5.16 -19.67 -6.60
C ASN A 490 4.33 -18.43 -6.95
N HIS A 491 3.62 -17.87 -5.97
CA HIS A 491 2.76 -16.71 -6.18
C HIS A 491 3.44 -15.55 -6.93
N LEU A 492 4.75 -15.29 -6.71
CA LEU A 492 5.50 -14.24 -7.41
C LEU A 492 5.56 -14.44 -8.93
N VAL A 493 5.41 -15.68 -9.41
CA VAL A 493 5.40 -16.07 -10.82
C VAL A 493 3.97 -16.30 -11.30
N LEU A 494 3.16 -16.98 -10.49
CA LEU A 494 1.79 -17.35 -10.85
C LEU A 494 0.90 -16.11 -11.03
N GLU A 495 1.10 -15.04 -10.25
CA GLU A 495 0.38 -13.77 -10.40
C GLU A 495 0.60 -13.11 -11.77
N SER A 496 1.79 -13.25 -12.36
CA SER A 496 2.12 -12.63 -13.65
C SER A 496 1.81 -13.51 -14.85
N PHE A 497 1.61 -14.81 -14.63
CA PHE A 497 1.42 -15.78 -15.70
C PHE A 497 0.24 -15.46 -16.64
N ALA A 498 -0.97 -15.29 -16.10
CA ALA A 498 -2.15 -15.05 -16.95
C ALA A 498 -2.07 -13.75 -17.77
N PRO A 499 -1.61 -12.60 -17.21
CA PRO A 499 -1.38 -11.40 -18.01
C PRO A 499 -0.29 -11.55 -19.08
N GLU A 500 0.85 -12.17 -18.74
CA GLU A 500 2.02 -12.28 -19.62
C GLU A 500 1.85 -13.33 -20.73
N VAL A 501 1.01 -14.34 -20.48
CA VAL A 501 0.69 -15.40 -21.45
C VAL A 501 -0.79 -15.29 -21.89
N SER A 502 -1.29 -14.06 -22.01
CA SER A 502 -2.67 -13.78 -22.40
C SER A 502 -2.93 -13.98 -23.90
N THR A 503 -1.99 -13.60 -24.76
CA THR A 503 -2.06 -13.86 -26.21
C THR A 503 -0.66 -14.21 -26.75
N PRO A 504 -0.56 -14.84 -27.93
CA PRO A 504 0.73 -15.11 -28.57
C PRO A 504 1.60 -13.85 -28.72
N ALA A 505 0.98 -12.71 -29.09
CA ALA A 505 1.67 -11.45 -29.26
C ALA A 505 2.22 -10.87 -27.94
N VAL A 506 1.46 -10.99 -26.85
CA VAL A 506 1.91 -10.52 -25.53
C VAL A 506 3.08 -11.37 -25.03
N LEU A 507 2.99 -12.70 -25.17
CA LEU A 507 4.06 -13.61 -24.78
C LEU A 507 5.36 -13.33 -25.54
N CYS A 508 5.29 -13.22 -26.87
CA CYS A 508 6.47 -12.95 -27.69
C CYS A 508 7.14 -11.62 -27.34
N LYS A 509 6.32 -10.59 -27.10
CA LYS A 509 6.83 -9.29 -26.65
C LYS A 509 7.55 -9.39 -25.31
N ALA A 510 7.08 -10.25 -24.40
CA ALA A 510 7.70 -10.46 -23.10
C ALA A 510 8.98 -11.31 -23.17
N SER A 511 9.03 -12.28 -24.07
CA SER A 511 10.14 -13.23 -24.18
C SER A 511 11.25 -12.80 -25.14
N SER A 512 11.16 -11.61 -25.75
CA SER A 512 12.07 -11.12 -26.80
C SER A 512 12.25 -12.12 -27.96
N HIS A 513 11.30 -13.02 -28.16
CA HIS A 513 11.27 -13.96 -29.29
C HIS A 513 10.46 -13.32 -30.42
N LEU A 514 11.01 -13.32 -31.64
CA LEU A 514 10.39 -12.70 -32.81
C LEU A 514 9.72 -13.72 -33.74
N ASP A 515 10.00 -15.02 -33.57
CA ASP A 515 9.51 -16.09 -34.44
C ASP A 515 8.71 -17.16 -33.66
N ASP A 516 7.72 -17.76 -34.32
CA ASP A 516 6.87 -18.88 -33.86
C ASP A 516 6.14 -18.67 -32.51
N CYS A 517 5.57 -17.47 -32.35
CA CYS A 517 4.81 -17.06 -31.16
C CYS A 517 3.65 -18.00 -30.82
N GLU A 518 2.99 -18.57 -31.84
CA GLU A 518 1.88 -19.50 -31.69
C GLU A 518 2.33 -20.82 -31.06
N ALA A 519 3.43 -21.41 -31.52
CA ALA A 519 3.94 -22.64 -30.92
C ALA A 519 4.50 -22.40 -29.51
N LEU A 520 5.17 -21.26 -29.30
CA LEU A 520 5.64 -20.86 -27.97
C LEU A 520 4.46 -20.70 -26.99
N PHE A 521 3.39 -20.03 -27.41
CA PHE A 521 2.18 -19.85 -26.63
C PHE A 521 1.53 -21.19 -26.27
N LYS A 522 1.26 -22.05 -27.26
CA LYS A 522 0.66 -23.37 -27.05
C LYS A 522 1.50 -24.25 -26.14
N SER A 523 2.81 -24.33 -26.40
CA SER A 523 3.72 -25.15 -25.58
C SER A 523 3.85 -24.64 -24.14
N THR A 524 3.78 -23.32 -23.94
CA THR A 524 3.81 -22.70 -22.60
C THR A 524 2.56 -23.07 -21.80
N TRP A 525 1.37 -22.93 -22.39
CA TRP A 525 0.10 -23.31 -21.77
C TRP A 525 -0.02 -24.82 -21.55
N GLN A 526 0.41 -25.65 -22.51
CA GLN A 526 0.43 -27.10 -22.34
C GLN A 526 1.30 -27.50 -21.15
N LYS A 527 2.54 -27.00 -21.07
CA LYS A 527 3.42 -27.25 -19.92
C LYS A 527 2.80 -26.77 -18.60
N PHE A 528 2.11 -25.62 -18.62
CA PHE A 528 1.42 -25.10 -17.44
C PHE A 528 0.33 -26.07 -16.96
N PHE A 529 -0.55 -26.51 -17.86
CA PHE A 529 -1.67 -27.38 -17.49
C PHE A 529 -1.26 -28.81 -17.14
N VAL A 530 -0.16 -29.33 -17.70
CA VAL A 530 0.43 -30.62 -17.26
C VAL A 530 0.74 -30.60 -15.76
N GLU A 531 1.24 -29.47 -15.25
CA GLU A 531 1.54 -29.32 -13.82
C GLU A 531 0.34 -28.86 -12.98
N ALA A 532 -0.59 -28.08 -13.56
CA ALA A 532 -1.74 -27.52 -12.85
C ALA A 532 -2.88 -28.53 -12.66
N THR A 533 -3.21 -29.31 -13.70
CA THR A 533 -4.40 -30.18 -13.72
C THR A 533 -4.44 -31.22 -12.58
N PRO A 534 -3.32 -31.83 -12.17
CA PRO A 534 -3.32 -32.74 -11.02
C PRO A 534 -3.57 -32.03 -9.68
N ARG A 535 -3.18 -30.75 -9.59
CA ARG A 535 -3.19 -29.96 -8.35
C ARG A 535 -4.52 -29.26 -8.10
N TYR A 536 -5.19 -28.80 -9.16
CA TYR A 536 -6.37 -27.97 -9.06
C TYR A 536 -7.55 -28.64 -9.75
N ASP A 537 -8.70 -28.65 -9.09
CA ASP A 537 -9.96 -29.17 -9.64
C ASP A 537 -10.88 -28.07 -10.13
N HIS A 538 -10.61 -26.80 -9.79
CA HIS A 538 -11.37 -25.66 -10.27
C HIS A 538 -10.46 -24.56 -10.82
N LEU A 539 -10.95 -23.87 -11.85
CA LEU A 539 -10.31 -22.68 -12.42
C LEU A 539 -11.22 -21.47 -12.20
N LEU A 540 -10.65 -20.38 -11.70
CA LEU A 540 -11.30 -19.07 -11.58
C LEU A 540 -10.67 -18.12 -12.60
N LEU A 541 -11.37 -17.79 -13.67
CA LEU A 541 -10.85 -16.93 -14.74
C LEU A 541 -11.53 -15.57 -14.71
N TRP A 542 -10.74 -14.50 -14.78
CA TRP A 542 -11.23 -13.13 -14.87
C TRP A 542 -10.73 -12.43 -16.13
N GLU A 543 -11.68 -12.02 -16.99
CA GLU A 543 -11.44 -11.44 -18.32
C GLU A 543 -10.46 -12.24 -19.20
N PRO A 544 -10.65 -13.57 -19.35
CA PRO A 544 -9.76 -14.37 -20.19
C PRO A 544 -9.87 -13.98 -21.66
N THR A 545 -8.76 -14.03 -22.38
CA THR A 545 -8.72 -13.84 -23.83
C THR A 545 -9.25 -15.09 -24.56
N PRO A 546 -9.79 -14.94 -25.78
CA PRO A 546 -10.21 -16.09 -26.58
C PRO A 546 -9.09 -17.13 -26.79
N GLU A 547 -7.85 -16.67 -26.98
CA GLU A 547 -6.68 -17.52 -27.19
C GLU A 547 -6.35 -18.33 -25.94
N ALA A 548 -6.38 -17.72 -24.75
CA ALA A 548 -6.13 -18.43 -23.50
C ALA A 548 -7.29 -19.37 -23.13
N LEU A 549 -8.54 -18.98 -23.43
CA LEU A 549 -9.71 -19.86 -23.26
C LEU A 549 -9.57 -21.14 -24.09
N ALA A 550 -9.06 -21.05 -25.31
CA ALA A 550 -8.83 -22.20 -26.18
C ALA A 550 -7.75 -23.17 -25.64
N MET A 551 -6.93 -22.72 -24.68
CA MET A 551 -5.89 -23.54 -24.05
C MET A 551 -6.38 -24.30 -22.81
N ILE A 552 -7.60 -24.04 -22.33
CA ILE A 552 -8.17 -24.77 -21.19
C ILE A 552 -8.34 -26.25 -21.58
N PRO A 553 -7.79 -27.21 -20.80
CA PRO A 553 -7.92 -28.62 -21.11
C PRO A 553 -9.37 -29.09 -21.15
N ASN A 554 -9.67 -30.05 -22.03
CA ASN A 554 -11.00 -30.65 -22.16
C ASN A 554 -11.50 -31.31 -20.86
N ASP A 555 -10.59 -31.65 -19.94
CA ASP A 555 -10.90 -32.19 -18.61
C ASP A 555 -11.64 -31.19 -17.72
N TYR A 556 -11.63 -29.90 -18.05
CA TYR A 556 -12.39 -28.87 -17.37
C TYR A 556 -13.68 -28.53 -18.13
N GLU A 557 -14.79 -28.47 -17.41
CA GLU A 557 -16.08 -28.02 -17.92
C GLU A 557 -16.48 -26.71 -17.23
N ARG A 558 -17.04 -25.79 -18.01
CA ARG A 558 -17.49 -24.50 -17.50
C ARG A 558 -18.76 -24.66 -16.67
N THR A 559 -18.70 -24.37 -15.38
CA THR A 559 -19.82 -24.48 -14.43
C THR A 559 -20.50 -23.15 -14.15
N PHE A 560 -19.83 -22.03 -14.41
CA PHE A 560 -20.42 -20.70 -14.29
C PHE A 560 -19.86 -19.74 -15.34
N SER A 561 -20.72 -18.84 -15.83
CA SER A 561 -20.36 -17.74 -16.70
C SER A 561 -21.24 -16.54 -16.37
N GLY A 562 -20.63 -15.43 -15.97
CA GLY A 562 -21.35 -14.21 -15.63
C GLY A 562 -20.48 -12.98 -15.86
N GLY A 563 -20.89 -12.12 -16.80
CA GLY A 563 -20.09 -10.95 -17.18
C GLY A 563 -18.67 -11.34 -17.57
N ARG A 564 -17.69 -10.81 -16.83
CA ARG A 564 -16.26 -11.05 -17.02
C ARG A 564 -15.71 -12.30 -16.33
N LEU A 565 -16.51 -12.93 -15.48
CA LEU A 565 -16.12 -14.07 -14.65
C LEU A 565 -16.50 -15.39 -15.33
N MET A 566 -15.56 -16.34 -15.35
CA MET A 566 -15.81 -17.73 -15.73
C MET A 566 -15.23 -18.68 -14.70
N ILE A 567 -15.98 -19.72 -14.34
CA ILE A 567 -15.51 -20.78 -13.45
C ILE A 567 -15.64 -22.12 -14.18
N TYR A 568 -14.58 -22.91 -14.06
CA TYR A 568 -14.54 -24.26 -14.58
C TYR A 568 -14.30 -25.24 -13.44
N ALA A 569 -14.91 -26.42 -13.53
CA ALA A 569 -14.66 -27.55 -12.66
C ALA A 569 -14.15 -28.73 -13.50
N ARG A 570 -13.27 -29.54 -12.93
CA ARG A 570 -12.80 -30.75 -13.59
C ARG A 570 -13.96 -31.76 -13.70
N ARG A 571 -14.12 -32.41 -14.85
CA ARG A 571 -15.28 -33.24 -15.20
C ARG A 571 -15.50 -34.41 -14.24
N ASP A 572 -14.42 -35.00 -13.72
CA ASP A 572 -14.48 -36.06 -12.70
C ASP A 572 -15.16 -35.57 -11.41
N VAL A 573 -14.89 -34.32 -11.00
CA VAL A 573 -15.50 -33.68 -9.84
C VAL A 573 -16.95 -33.24 -10.12
N ALA A 574 -17.20 -32.67 -11.31
CA ALA A 574 -18.54 -32.25 -11.71
C ALA A 574 -19.53 -33.42 -11.79
N ALA A 575 -19.09 -34.56 -12.36
CA ALA A 575 -19.88 -35.78 -12.46
C ALA A 575 -20.21 -36.39 -11.08
N ALA A 576 -19.25 -36.39 -10.16
CA ALA A 576 -19.46 -36.87 -8.79
C ALA A 576 -20.52 -36.07 -8.03
N LYS A 577 -20.60 -34.74 -8.26
CA LYS A 577 -21.62 -33.87 -7.65
C LYS A 577 -23.03 -34.13 -8.19
N GLN A 578 -23.15 -34.38 -9.51
CA GLN A 578 -24.43 -34.75 -10.12
C GLN A 578 -24.94 -36.09 -9.58
N ALA A 579 -24.05 -37.07 -9.35
CA ALA A 579 -24.42 -38.39 -8.82
C ALA A 579 -24.92 -38.39 -7.37
N ILE A 580 -24.58 -37.38 -6.56
CA ILE A 580 -25.03 -37.24 -5.16
C ILE A 580 -26.33 -36.42 -5.06
N SER A 581 -26.72 -35.73 -6.14
CA SER A 581 -27.92 -34.88 -6.18
C SER A 581 -29.18 -35.58 -6.71
N TYR A 582 -29.05 -36.88 -7.04
CA TYR A 582 -30.14 -37.83 -7.30
C TYR A 582 -30.17 -38.87 -6.19
#